data_AF-A0A925UI04-F1
#
_entry.id   AF-A0A925UI04-F1
#
_cell.length_a   1.000
_cell.length_b   1.000
_cell.length_c   1.000
_cell.angle_alpha   90.00
_cell.angle_beta   90.00
_cell.angle_gamma   90.00
#
_symmetry.space_group_name_H-M   'P 1'
#
loop_
_entity.id
_entity.type
_entity.pdbx_description
1 polymer ?
#
loop_
_entity_poly.entity_id
_entity_poly.type
_entity_poly.pdbx_seq_one_letter_code
_entity_poly.pdbx_strand_id
1 'polypeptide(L)'
;MTSPAATHRAIEAAWRIESAKVVAHVARLVRDIGVAEELAQDALVSALEHWPIDGLPANPGAWLMTTAKNRALDRLRADALHAKKHEELGADLDALQAHVTPDFVDALDAARQDDIGDDLLRLVFTACHPVLSTDARVALTLRLLGGLTTDEIARAYLVPEPTIAQRIVRAKRTLAAAKVPFEVPRAVALPERLASVLEVIYLVFNEGYSATAGDDWMRPALCAEAMRLGRIVAGLAPEEPEVHGLIALMEIQASRTPARIDAHGAPVLLMDQDRSRWDPLLIRRGLSALARAEALGGALGAYALQGALA
;
A
#
# COMPACT_ATOMS: atom_id res chain seq x y z
N MET A 1 -2.48 3.97 -33.54
CA MET A 1 -3.62 4.54 -32.80
C MET A 1 -4.11 3.48 -31.84
N THR A 2 -3.79 3.62 -30.56
CA THR A 2 -4.23 2.70 -29.50
C THR A 2 -5.74 2.84 -29.34
N SER A 3 -6.51 1.73 -29.37
CA SER A 3 -7.96 1.79 -29.17
C SER A 3 -8.30 2.43 -27.81
N PRO A 4 -9.37 3.24 -27.68
CA PRO A 4 -9.77 3.85 -26.41
C PRO A 4 -9.84 2.85 -25.26
N ALA A 5 -10.30 1.63 -25.52
CA ALA A 5 -10.36 0.55 -24.52
C ALA A 5 -8.97 0.08 -24.05
N ALA A 6 -7.97 0.10 -24.94
CA ALA A 6 -6.60 -0.27 -24.59
C ALA A 6 -5.91 0.82 -23.75
N THR A 7 -6.19 2.10 -24.02
CA THR A 7 -5.69 3.21 -23.19
C THR A 7 -6.31 3.17 -21.78
N HIS A 8 -7.61 2.92 -21.66
CA HIS A 8 -8.26 2.77 -20.35
C HIS A 8 -7.68 1.62 -19.54
N ARG A 9 -7.44 0.45 -20.15
CA ARG A 9 -6.77 -0.67 -19.47
C ARG A 9 -5.35 -0.34 -19.04
N ALA A 10 -4.60 0.41 -19.85
CA ALA A 10 -3.25 0.85 -19.49
C ALA A 10 -3.26 1.82 -18.31
N ILE A 11 -4.23 2.75 -18.27
CA ILE A 11 -4.44 3.66 -17.13
C ILE A 11 -4.77 2.87 -15.87
N GLU A 12 -5.70 1.92 -15.97
CA GLU A 12 -6.11 1.09 -14.84
C GLU A 12 -4.94 0.26 -14.30
N ALA A 13 -4.15 -0.37 -15.18
CA ALA A 13 -2.97 -1.12 -14.79
C ALA A 13 -1.93 -0.21 -14.11
N ALA A 14 -1.65 0.97 -14.67
CA ALA A 14 -0.73 1.93 -14.06
C ALA A 14 -1.22 2.40 -12.68
N TRP A 15 -2.52 2.68 -12.55
CA TRP A 15 -3.11 3.08 -11.28
C TRP A 15 -3.05 1.99 -10.23
N ARG A 16 -3.38 0.73 -10.58
CA ARG A 16 -3.27 -0.40 -9.65
C ARG A 16 -1.84 -0.58 -9.12
N ILE A 17 -0.83 -0.33 -9.94
CA ILE A 17 0.58 -0.48 -9.56
C ILE A 17 1.07 0.69 -8.69
N GLU A 18 0.63 1.91 -8.97
CA GLU A 18 1.27 3.12 -8.43
C GLU A 18 0.44 3.84 -7.35
N SER A 19 -0.87 3.58 -7.26
CA SER A 19 -1.79 4.28 -6.37
C SER A 19 -1.33 4.30 -4.90
N ALA A 20 -0.92 3.15 -4.35
CA ALA A 20 -0.46 3.06 -2.97
C ALA A 20 0.73 4.00 -2.68
N LYS A 21 1.70 4.05 -3.60
CA LYS A 21 2.89 4.92 -3.46
C LYS A 21 2.50 6.39 -3.58
N VAL A 22 1.64 6.72 -4.53
CA VAL A 22 1.15 8.10 -4.73
C VAL A 22 0.40 8.58 -3.49
N VAL A 23 -0.54 7.78 -2.97
CA VAL A 23 -1.29 8.11 -1.76
C VAL A 23 -0.36 8.26 -0.56
N ALA A 24 0.56 7.33 -0.36
CA ALA A 24 1.52 7.37 0.75
C ALA A 24 2.38 8.65 0.72
N HIS A 25 2.91 9.01 -0.45
CA HIS A 25 3.72 10.19 -0.62
C HIS A 25 2.94 11.49 -0.36
N VAL A 26 1.72 11.58 -0.91
CA VAL A 26 0.86 12.74 -0.68
C VAL A 26 0.41 12.83 0.78
N ALA A 27 0.13 11.70 1.43
CA ALA A 27 -0.24 11.63 2.84
C ALA A 27 0.86 12.17 3.75
N ARG A 28 2.15 11.99 3.40
CA ARG A 28 3.24 12.64 4.11
C ARG A 28 3.18 14.17 4.05
N LEU A 29 2.78 14.73 2.90
CA LEU A 29 2.69 16.18 2.69
C LEU A 29 1.49 16.79 3.41
N VAL A 30 0.31 16.20 3.24
CA VAL A 30 -0.96 16.76 3.77
C VAL A 30 -1.33 16.25 5.16
N ARG A 31 -0.66 15.19 5.64
CA ARG A 31 -0.85 14.54 6.95
C ARG A 31 -2.28 14.03 7.21
N ASP A 32 -3.01 13.75 6.15
CA ASP A 32 -4.36 13.19 6.19
C ASP A 32 -4.53 12.20 5.03
N ILE A 33 -4.84 10.94 5.36
CA ILE A 33 -4.99 9.86 4.37
C ILE A 33 -6.21 10.08 3.47
N GLY A 34 -7.30 10.63 4.02
CA GLY A 34 -8.50 10.91 3.24
C GLY A 34 -8.23 11.95 2.17
N VAL A 35 -7.64 13.08 2.57
CA VAL A 35 -7.25 14.14 1.64
C VAL A 35 -6.22 13.65 0.63
N ALA A 36 -5.26 12.84 1.07
CA ALA A 36 -4.25 12.28 0.16
C ALA A 36 -4.83 11.37 -0.91
N GLU A 37 -5.80 10.53 -0.56
CA GLU A 37 -6.47 9.68 -1.54
C GLU A 37 -7.31 10.50 -2.53
N GLU A 38 -8.02 11.54 -2.07
CA GLU A 38 -8.76 12.45 -2.95
C GLU A 38 -7.84 13.11 -3.96
N LEU A 39 -6.70 13.67 -3.52
CA LEU A 39 -5.72 14.30 -4.40
C LEU A 39 -5.08 13.32 -5.39
N ALA A 40 -4.86 12.07 -4.96
CA ALA A 40 -4.38 11.02 -5.84
C ALA A 40 -5.43 10.62 -6.88
N GLN A 41 -6.72 10.57 -6.50
CA GLN A 41 -7.83 10.34 -7.42
C GLN A 41 -7.99 11.48 -8.42
N ASP A 42 -7.80 12.74 -8.03
CA ASP A 42 -7.78 13.87 -8.97
C ASP A 42 -6.65 13.74 -9.99
N ALA A 43 -5.49 13.20 -9.59
CA ALA A 43 -4.42 12.87 -10.52
C ALA A 43 -4.82 11.76 -11.52
N LEU A 44 -5.55 10.74 -11.07
CA LEU A 44 -6.12 9.72 -11.95
C LEU A 44 -7.15 10.29 -12.92
N VAL A 45 -8.06 11.15 -12.45
CA VAL A 45 -9.05 11.84 -13.32
C VAL A 45 -8.33 12.63 -14.40
N SER A 46 -7.29 13.37 -14.02
CA SER A 46 -6.47 14.12 -14.98
C SER A 46 -5.79 13.20 -16.01
N ALA A 47 -5.31 12.02 -15.61
CA ALA A 47 -4.78 11.03 -16.55
C ALA A 47 -5.85 10.51 -17.51
N LEU A 48 -7.06 10.22 -17.02
CA LEU A 48 -8.21 9.77 -17.82
C LEU A 48 -8.67 10.82 -18.84
N GLU A 49 -8.52 12.11 -18.53
CA GLU A 49 -8.85 13.21 -19.44
C GLU A 49 -7.77 13.41 -20.52
N HIS A 50 -6.49 13.37 -20.16
CA HIS A 50 -5.40 13.82 -21.04
C HIS A 50 -4.76 12.68 -21.84
N TRP A 51 -4.52 11.51 -21.23
CA TRP A 51 -3.77 10.43 -21.89
C TRP A 51 -4.47 9.82 -23.13
N PRO A 52 -5.82 9.79 -23.24
CA PRO A 52 -6.48 9.39 -24.48
C PRO A 52 -6.19 10.31 -25.68
N ILE A 53 -5.89 11.59 -25.41
CA ILE A 53 -5.64 12.62 -26.44
C ILE A 53 -4.13 12.72 -26.70
N ASP A 54 -3.34 12.89 -25.64
CA ASP A 54 -1.90 13.19 -25.72
C ASP A 54 -1.03 11.93 -25.85
N GLY A 55 -1.63 10.75 -25.61
CA GLY A 55 -0.92 9.49 -25.52
C GLY A 55 -0.43 9.16 -24.11
N LEU A 56 -0.06 7.89 -23.91
CA LEU A 56 0.44 7.42 -22.63
C LEU A 56 1.86 7.96 -22.38
N PRO A 57 2.15 8.57 -21.21
CA PRO A 57 3.50 8.97 -20.86
C PRO A 57 4.47 7.77 -20.83
N ALA A 58 5.76 8.02 -21.10
CA ALA A 58 6.79 6.98 -21.00
C ALA A 58 6.92 6.39 -19.59
N ASN A 59 6.65 7.19 -18.56
CA ASN A 59 6.56 6.74 -17.17
C ASN A 59 5.24 7.23 -16.53
N PRO A 60 4.16 6.42 -16.62
CA PRO A 60 2.86 6.75 -16.05
C PRO A 60 2.90 7.01 -14.54
N GLY A 61 3.69 6.23 -13.79
CA GLY A 61 3.79 6.36 -12.34
C GLY A 61 4.43 7.67 -11.89
N ALA A 62 5.53 8.07 -12.54
CA ALA A 62 6.17 9.35 -12.26
C ALA A 62 5.25 10.53 -12.60
N TRP A 63 4.46 10.42 -13.66
CA TRP A 63 3.46 11.42 -14.02
C TRP A 63 2.37 11.54 -12.94
N LEU A 64 1.76 10.43 -12.54
CA LEU A 64 0.73 10.40 -11.49
C LEU A 64 1.25 11.00 -10.17
N MET A 65 2.45 10.60 -9.76
CA MET A 65 3.12 11.11 -8.56
C MET A 65 3.31 12.63 -8.61
N THR A 66 3.84 13.14 -9.73
CA THR A 66 4.10 14.57 -9.92
C THR A 66 2.81 15.38 -9.89
N THR A 67 1.80 14.90 -10.61
CA THR A 67 0.48 15.53 -10.69
C THR A 67 -0.19 15.59 -9.32
N ALA A 68 -0.17 14.49 -8.55
CA ALA A 68 -0.75 14.45 -7.20
C ALA A 68 0.01 15.34 -6.22
N LYS A 69 1.34 15.36 -6.28
CA LYS A 69 2.19 16.25 -5.48
C LYS A 69 1.89 17.73 -5.74
N ASN A 70 1.76 18.12 -7.00
CA ASN A 70 1.45 19.51 -7.35
C ASN A 70 0.09 19.93 -6.79
N ARG A 71 -0.94 19.08 -6.92
CA ARG A 71 -2.26 19.33 -6.31
C ARG A 71 -2.18 19.45 -4.79
N ALA A 72 -1.39 18.60 -4.13
CA ALA A 72 -1.17 18.69 -2.69
C ALA A 72 -0.54 20.02 -2.28
N LEU A 73 0.48 20.48 -3.01
CA LEU A 73 1.11 21.78 -2.77
C LEU A 73 0.13 22.93 -2.99
N ASP A 74 -0.67 22.88 -4.06
CA ASP A 74 -1.69 23.90 -4.34
C ASP A 74 -2.75 23.96 -3.26
N ARG A 75 -3.18 22.80 -2.74
CA ARG A 75 -4.09 22.72 -1.60
C ARG A 75 -3.49 23.35 -0.35
N LEU A 76 -2.25 23.01 -0.01
CA LEU A 76 -1.55 23.57 1.15
C LEU A 76 -1.38 25.10 1.04
N ARG A 77 -1.09 25.60 -0.17
CA ARG A 77 -1.03 27.05 -0.45
C ARG A 77 -2.40 27.71 -0.25
N ALA A 78 -3.46 27.08 -0.74
CA ALA A 78 -4.83 27.58 -0.56
C ALA A 78 -5.22 27.59 0.93
N ASP A 79 -4.95 26.52 1.66
CA ASP A 79 -5.25 26.41 3.10
C ASP A 79 -4.47 27.45 3.91
N ALA A 80 -3.20 27.70 3.57
CA ALA A 80 -2.40 28.77 4.19
C ALA A 80 -2.98 30.16 3.89
N LEU A 81 -3.42 30.41 2.66
CA LEU A 81 -4.08 31.67 2.29
C LEU A 81 -5.42 31.85 3.03
N HIS A 82 -6.21 30.78 3.16
CA HIS A 82 -7.47 30.80 3.89
C HIS A 82 -7.25 31.03 5.39
N ALA A 83 -6.29 30.32 6.00
CA ALA A 83 -5.92 30.51 7.40
C ALA A 83 -5.46 31.95 7.65
N LYS A 84 -4.63 32.49 6.78
CA LYS A 84 -4.19 33.89 6.83
C LYS A 84 -5.36 34.87 6.70
N LYS A 85 -6.31 34.64 5.79
CA LYS A 85 -7.52 35.47 5.66
C LYS A 85 -8.45 35.35 6.87
N HIS A 86 -8.55 34.18 7.49
CA HIS A 86 -9.31 33.99 8.73
C HIS A 86 -8.64 34.70 9.92
N GLU A 87 -7.31 34.76 9.95
CA GLU A 87 -6.52 35.52 10.92
C GLU A 87 -6.60 37.03 10.66
N GLU A 88 -6.55 37.47 9.39
CA GLU A 88 -6.75 38.86 8.93
C GLU A 88 -8.19 39.35 9.24
N LEU A 89 -9.21 38.48 9.24
CA LEU A 89 -10.58 38.82 9.69
C LEU A 89 -10.71 38.90 11.23
N GLY A 90 -9.75 38.36 11.99
CA GLY A 90 -9.70 38.41 13.45
C GLY A 90 -8.80 39.51 14.01
N ALA A 91 -7.92 40.08 13.19
CA ALA A 91 -6.98 41.11 13.58
C ALA A 91 -6.75 42.09 12.43
N ASP A 92 -7.50 43.20 12.42
CA ASP A 92 -7.00 44.45 11.85
C ASP A 92 -5.81 44.90 12.73
N LEU A 93 -4.57 44.56 12.32
CA LEU A 93 -3.34 45.38 12.38
C LEU A 93 -2.04 44.52 12.29
N ASP A 94 -1.30 44.75 11.20
CA ASP A 94 0.17 44.69 10.99
C ASP A 94 0.95 43.38 10.73
N ALA A 95 1.09 43.08 9.43
CA ALA A 95 2.33 42.95 8.63
C ALA A 95 3.48 42.00 9.05
N LEU A 96 3.78 41.00 8.21
CA LEU A 96 4.93 41.01 7.26
C LEU A 96 5.10 39.68 6.50
N GLN A 97 5.52 39.82 5.25
CA GLN A 97 5.71 38.78 4.23
C GLN A 97 6.83 37.78 4.57
N ALA A 98 6.63 36.51 4.20
CA ALA A 98 7.72 35.59 3.90
C ALA A 98 7.50 34.97 2.52
N HIS A 99 8.24 35.47 1.54
CA HIS A 99 8.42 34.82 0.24
C HIS A 99 9.19 33.51 0.44
N VAL A 100 8.61 32.39 0.01
CA VAL A 100 9.37 31.18 -0.30
C VAL A 100 9.15 30.85 -1.77
N THR A 101 10.14 31.17 -2.58
CA THR A 101 10.31 30.65 -3.94
C THR A 101 10.82 29.22 -3.87
N PRO A 102 10.17 28.22 -4.49
CA PRO A 102 10.81 26.96 -4.81
C PRO A 102 11.44 27.08 -6.20
N ASP A 103 12.76 27.13 -6.23
CA ASP A 103 13.52 26.62 -7.37
C ASP A 103 13.87 25.15 -7.09
N PHE A 104 14.27 24.41 -8.13
CA PHE A 104 14.66 22.98 -8.18
C PHE A 104 13.63 21.97 -8.69
N VAL A 105 13.64 21.86 -10.02
CA VAL A 105 13.60 20.58 -10.75
C VAL A 105 15.05 20.07 -10.86
N ASP A 106 15.24 18.74 -10.81
CA ASP A 106 16.48 17.98 -11.07
C ASP A 106 17.59 17.94 -9.99
N ALA A 107 17.41 17.12 -8.95
CA ALA A 107 18.55 16.58 -8.17
C ALA A 107 18.24 15.33 -7.31
N LEU A 108 17.27 14.48 -7.66
CA LEU A 108 17.01 13.30 -6.82
C LEU A 108 16.45 12.16 -7.65
N ASP A 109 17.28 11.21 -8.08
CA ASP A 109 16.80 9.95 -8.67
C ASP A 109 17.42 8.69 -8.02
N ALA A 110 18.47 8.82 -7.20
CA ALA A 110 19.06 7.69 -6.48
C ALA A 110 18.53 7.52 -5.03
N ALA A 111 18.10 8.59 -4.36
CA ALA A 111 17.56 8.54 -2.97
C ALA A 111 16.03 8.30 -2.90
N ARG A 112 15.35 8.13 -4.05
CA ARG A 112 13.88 8.06 -4.15
C ARG A 112 13.28 6.70 -3.81
N GLN A 113 14.06 5.62 -3.82
CA GLN A 113 13.53 4.28 -3.54
C GLN A 113 13.37 4.02 -2.03
N ASP A 114 14.29 4.52 -1.19
CA ASP A 114 14.19 4.38 0.27
C ASP A 114 13.07 5.25 0.86
N ASP A 115 12.91 6.51 0.41
CA ASP A 115 11.88 7.43 0.95
C ASP A 115 10.44 6.99 0.62
N ILE A 116 10.23 6.34 -0.53
CA ILE A 116 8.92 5.78 -0.91
C ILE A 116 8.60 4.50 -0.13
N GLY A 117 9.62 3.68 0.16
CA GLY A 117 9.46 2.49 1.01
C GLY A 117 9.00 2.86 2.42
N ASP A 118 9.59 3.92 2.98
CA ASP A 118 9.19 4.49 4.26
C ASP A 118 7.80 5.09 4.23
N ASP A 119 7.42 5.82 3.17
CA ASP A 119 6.08 6.39 3.02
C ASP A 119 5.00 5.30 3.01
N LEU A 120 5.20 4.20 2.27
CA LEU A 120 4.27 3.07 2.27
C LEU A 120 4.17 2.40 3.64
N LEU A 121 5.29 2.26 4.33
CA LEU A 121 5.31 1.70 5.68
C LEU A 121 4.53 2.58 6.66
N ARG A 122 4.69 3.91 6.60
CA ARG A 122 3.88 4.86 7.35
C ARG A 122 2.40 4.66 7.05
N LEU A 123 2.04 4.50 5.77
CA LEU A 123 0.66 4.26 5.36
C LEU A 123 0.10 2.96 5.96
N VAL A 124 0.85 1.86 5.96
CA VAL A 124 0.48 0.60 6.64
C VAL A 124 0.19 0.86 8.12
N PHE A 125 1.12 1.49 8.85
CA PHE A 125 0.99 1.70 10.29
C PHE A 125 -0.13 2.67 10.67
N THR A 126 -0.39 3.69 9.86
CA THR A 126 -1.51 4.60 10.06
C THR A 126 -2.84 3.92 9.74
N ALA A 127 -2.92 3.12 8.68
CA ALA A 127 -4.12 2.34 8.36
C ALA A 127 -4.39 1.23 9.39
N CYS A 128 -3.35 0.73 10.07
CA CYS A 128 -3.44 -0.26 11.14
C CYS A 128 -3.58 0.36 12.55
N HIS A 129 -3.90 1.64 12.68
CA HIS A 129 -4.00 2.30 13.99
C HIS A 129 -5.11 1.70 14.88
N PRO A 130 -4.87 1.49 16.19
CA PRO A 130 -5.81 0.84 17.11
C PRO A 130 -7.13 1.61 17.32
N VAL A 131 -7.19 2.89 16.94
CA VAL A 131 -8.44 3.68 16.92
C VAL A 131 -9.48 3.14 15.95
N LEU A 132 -9.04 2.33 14.97
CA LEU A 132 -9.90 1.65 14.02
C LEU A 132 -10.22 0.24 14.50
N SER A 133 -11.44 -0.22 14.24
CA SER A 133 -11.79 -1.65 14.41
C SER A 133 -10.98 -2.52 13.44
N THR A 134 -10.80 -3.80 13.76
CA THR A 134 -10.08 -4.76 12.90
C THR A 134 -10.62 -4.77 11.47
N ASP A 135 -11.95 -4.86 11.32
CA ASP A 135 -12.64 -4.77 10.03
C ASP A 135 -12.32 -3.49 9.25
N ALA A 136 -12.19 -2.36 9.93
CA ALA A 136 -11.88 -1.08 9.31
C ALA A 136 -10.40 -1.01 8.89
N ARG A 137 -9.47 -1.53 9.71
CA ARG A 137 -8.03 -1.61 9.38
C ARG A 137 -7.79 -2.45 8.13
N VAL A 138 -8.42 -3.62 8.07
CA VAL A 138 -8.29 -4.54 6.94
C VAL A 138 -8.90 -3.95 5.68
N ALA A 139 -10.15 -3.47 5.73
CA ALA A 139 -10.81 -2.88 4.55
C ALA A 139 -10.07 -1.64 4.03
N LEU A 140 -9.59 -0.77 4.92
CA LEU A 140 -8.83 0.42 4.53
C LEU A 140 -7.49 0.04 3.89
N THR A 141 -6.79 -0.96 4.43
CA THR A 141 -5.49 -1.35 3.89
C THR A 141 -5.59 -2.11 2.57
N LEU A 142 -6.56 -3.00 2.43
CA LEU A 142 -6.84 -3.67 1.14
C LEU A 142 -7.19 -2.65 0.05
N ARG A 143 -7.92 -1.59 0.39
CA ARG A 143 -8.24 -0.51 -0.55
C ARG A 143 -7.01 0.31 -0.93
N LEU A 144 -6.24 0.77 0.07
CA LEU A 144 -5.17 1.75 -0.13
C LEU A 144 -3.86 1.13 -0.62
N LEU A 145 -3.52 -0.05 -0.11
CA LEU A 145 -2.25 -0.73 -0.39
C LEU A 145 -2.47 -1.95 -1.28
N GLY A 146 -3.57 -2.67 -1.05
CA GLY A 146 -3.92 -3.82 -1.85
C GLY A 146 -4.32 -3.46 -3.29
N GLY A 147 -4.75 -2.21 -3.50
CA GLY A 147 -5.28 -1.75 -4.78
C GLY A 147 -6.64 -2.38 -5.13
N LEU A 148 -7.29 -3.06 -4.17
CA LEU A 148 -8.57 -3.70 -4.40
C LEU A 148 -9.67 -2.66 -4.60
N THR A 149 -10.63 -3.00 -5.44
CA THR A 149 -11.87 -2.23 -5.57
C THR A 149 -12.79 -2.48 -4.37
N THR A 150 -13.72 -1.56 -4.14
CA THR A 150 -14.71 -1.70 -3.06
C THR A 150 -15.55 -2.97 -3.24
N ASP A 151 -15.88 -3.34 -4.49
CA ASP A 151 -16.64 -4.54 -4.81
C ASP A 151 -15.83 -5.84 -4.58
N GLU A 152 -14.52 -5.83 -4.84
CA GLU A 152 -13.64 -6.95 -4.53
C GLU A 152 -13.59 -7.18 -3.01
N ILE A 153 -13.40 -6.10 -2.24
CA ILE A 153 -13.39 -6.17 -0.77
C ILE A 153 -14.76 -6.62 -0.24
N ALA A 154 -15.86 -6.11 -0.80
CA ALA A 154 -17.22 -6.49 -0.40
C ALA A 154 -17.50 -7.98 -0.61
N ARG A 155 -17.04 -8.55 -1.74
CA ARG A 155 -17.11 -9.98 -2.01
C ARG A 155 -16.30 -10.80 -1.01
N ALA A 156 -15.07 -10.37 -0.70
CA ALA A 156 -14.24 -11.04 0.31
C ALA A 156 -14.90 -11.04 1.70
N TYR A 157 -15.62 -9.97 2.06
CA TYR A 157 -16.35 -9.87 3.32
C TYR A 157 -17.75 -10.49 3.31
N LEU A 158 -18.26 -10.91 2.15
CA LEU A 158 -19.65 -11.34 1.96
C LEU A 158 -20.68 -10.32 2.49
N VAL A 159 -20.42 -9.02 2.29
CA VAL A 159 -21.32 -7.93 2.66
C VAL A 159 -21.60 -7.03 1.45
N PRO A 160 -22.67 -6.22 1.46
CA PRO A 160 -22.95 -5.30 0.37
C PRO A 160 -21.82 -4.28 0.16
N GLU A 161 -21.55 -3.94 -1.10
CA GLU A 161 -20.54 -2.92 -1.47
C GLU A 161 -20.74 -1.57 -0.73
N PRO A 162 -21.96 -1.04 -0.57
CA PRO A 162 -22.16 0.20 0.20
C PRO A 162 -21.69 0.10 1.66
N THR A 163 -21.74 -1.10 2.26
CA THR A 163 -21.27 -1.34 3.63
C THR A 163 -19.76 -1.19 3.72
N ILE A 164 -19.01 -1.73 2.75
CA ILE A 164 -17.56 -1.55 2.67
C ILE A 164 -17.19 -0.10 2.34
N ALA A 165 -17.87 0.53 1.39
CA ALA A 165 -17.63 1.93 1.05
C ALA A 165 -17.76 2.83 2.29
N GLN A 166 -18.86 2.71 3.04
CA GLN A 166 -19.06 3.47 4.27
C GLN A 166 -18.07 3.10 5.36
N ARG A 167 -17.60 1.85 5.42
CA ARG A 167 -16.58 1.43 6.39
C ARG A 167 -15.25 2.14 6.10
N ILE A 168 -14.82 2.19 4.85
CA ILE A 168 -13.59 2.86 4.42
C ILE A 168 -13.67 4.37 4.68
N VAL A 169 -14.78 5.02 4.32
CA VAL A 169 -14.98 6.46 4.56
C VAL A 169 -14.95 6.77 6.06
N ARG A 170 -15.64 5.98 6.89
CA ARG A 170 -15.61 6.16 8.35
C ARG A 170 -14.21 5.94 8.92
N ALA A 171 -13.47 4.95 8.42
CA ALA A 171 -12.11 4.69 8.87
C ALA A 171 -11.20 5.92 8.66
N LYS A 172 -11.20 6.50 7.45
CA LYS A 172 -10.44 7.73 7.14
C LYS A 172 -10.84 8.88 8.06
N ARG A 173 -12.14 9.12 8.22
CA ARG A 173 -12.65 10.17 9.11
C ARG A 173 -12.24 9.97 10.57
N THR A 174 -12.25 8.73 11.06
CA THR A 174 -11.80 8.40 12.42
C THR A 174 -10.31 8.69 12.59
N LEU A 175 -9.46 8.32 11.62
CA LEU A 175 -8.03 8.64 11.65
C LEU A 175 -7.78 10.14 11.68
N ALA A 176 -8.46 10.90 10.81
CA ALA A 176 -8.36 12.35 10.74
C ALA A 176 -8.83 13.02 12.04
N ALA A 177 -9.98 12.61 12.58
CA ALA A 177 -10.52 13.15 13.83
C ALA A 177 -9.62 12.88 15.04
N ALA A 178 -8.99 11.70 15.08
CA ALA A 178 -8.01 11.34 16.10
C ALA A 178 -6.62 11.97 15.88
N LYS A 179 -6.41 12.70 14.77
CA LYS A 179 -5.15 13.32 14.37
C LYS A 179 -3.98 12.33 14.42
N VAL A 180 -4.22 11.12 13.93
CA VAL A 180 -3.19 10.07 13.94
C VAL A 180 -1.98 10.54 13.13
N PRO A 181 -0.77 10.57 13.72
CA PRO A 181 0.43 10.96 12.99
C PRO A 181 0.72 10.01 11.82
N PHE A 182 1.09 10.58 10.66
CA PHE A 182 1.59 9.83 9.51
C PHE A 182 3.08 9.54 9.67
N GLU A 183 3.39 8.63 10.58
CA GLU A 183 4.76 8.21 10.92
C GLU A 183 4.82 6.72 11.24
N VAL A 184 6.01 6.15 11.10
CA VAL A 184 6.28 4.82 11.66
C VAL A 184 6.32 4.98 13.19
N PRO A 185 5.56 4.17 13.95
CA PRO A 185 5.56 4.26 15.40
C PRO A 185 6.96 4.10 15.96
N ARG A 186 7.26 4.84 17.04
CA ARG A 186 8.47 4.57 17.83
C ARG A 186 8.42 3.15 18.39
N ALA A 187 9.59 2.55 18.65
CA ALA A 187 9.73 1.16 19.09
C ALA A 187 8.77 0.74 20.23
N VAL A 188 8.45 1.64 21.17
CA VAL A 188 7.53 1.37 22.29
C VAL A 188 6.08 1.16 21.87
N ALA A 189 5.63 1.81 20.79
CA ALA A 189 4.26 1.70 20.26
C ALA A 189 4.15 0.72 19.08
N LEU A 190 5.29 0.13 18.67
CA LEU A 190 5.35 -0.83 17.57
C LEU A 190 4.56 -2.12 17.88
N PRO A 191 4.69 -2.76 19.06
CA PRO A 191 4.04 -4.04 19.34
C PRO A 191 2.51 -3.98 19.27
N GLU A 192 1.91 -2.88 19.73
CA GLU A 192 0.45 -2.70 19.74
C GLU A 192 -0.14 -2.73 18.32
N ARG A 193 0.62 -2.26 17.33
CA ARG A 193 0.18 -2.21 15.93
C ARG A 193 0.67 -3.40 15.13
N LEU A 194 1.77 -4.01 15.54
CA LEU A 194 2.48 -5.03 14.77
C LEU A 194 1.57 -6.22 14.41
N ALA A 195 0.78 -6.72 15.36
CA ALA A 195 -0.13 -7.84 15.08
C ALA A 195 -1.13 -7.52 13.93
N SER A 196 -1.73 -6.33 13.94
CA SER A 196 -2.63 -5.91 12.86
C SER A 196 -1.90 -5.67 11.54
N VAL A 197 -0.66 -5.17 11.59
CA VAL A 197 0.18 -4.99 10.41
C VAL A 197 0.51 -6.34 9.77
N LEU A 198 0.90 -7.34 10.56
CA LEU A 198 1.19 -8.69 10.08
C LEU A 198 -0.05 -9.36 9.46
N GLU A 199 -1.20 -9.24 10.12
CA GLU A 199 -2.48 -9.73 9.61
C GLU A 199 -2.79 -9.14 8.24
N VAL A 200 -2.69 -7.82 8.13
CA VAL A 200 -2.98 -7.10 6.90
C VAL A 200 -1.99 -7.43 5.78
N ILE A 201 -0.69 -7.52 6.07
CA ILE A 201 0.32 -7.93 5.10
C ILE A 201 -0.01 -9.34 4.58
N TYR A 202 -0.39 -10.26 5.46
CA TYR A 202 -0.75 -11.62 5.04
C TYR A 202 -2.02 -11.65 4.19
N LEU A 203 -3.02 -10.83 4.51
CA LEU A 203 -4.24 -10.73 3.70
C LEU A 203 -3.96 -10.20 2.30
N VAL A 204 -3.12 -9.16 2.18
CA VAL A 204 -2.65 -8.65 0.88
C VAL A 204 -1.89 -9.73 0.11
N PHE A 205 -1.02 -10.48 0.80
CA PHE A 205 -0.31 -11.60 0.18
C PHE A 205 -1.28 -12.68 -0.34
N ASN A 206 -2.25 -13.09 0.48
CA ASN A 206 -3.21 -14.14 0.13
C ASN A 206 -4.08 -13.75 -1.07
N GLU A 207 -4.54 -12.50 -1.12
CA GLU A 207 -5.28 -11.98 -2.27
C GLU A 207 -4.40 -12.00 -3.54
N GLY A 208 -3.12 -11.68 -3.42
CA GLY A 208 -2.18 -11.82 -4.53
C GLY A 208 -1.96 -13.28 -4.93
N TYR A 209 -1.91 -14.17 -3.94
CA TYR A 209 -1.55 -15.56 -4.11
C TYR A 209 -2.69 -16.36 -4.74
N SER A 210 -3.92 -16.11 -4.35
CA SER A 210 -5.11 -16.73 -4.94
C SER A 210 -6.14 -15.63 -5.11
N ALA A 211 -6.17 -15.04 -6.32
CA ALA A 211 -7.04 -13.90 -6.59
C ALA A 211 -8.50 -14.29 -6.37
N THR A 212 -9.21 -13.53 -5.54
CA THR A 212 -10.62 -13.81 -5.24
C THR A 212 -11.56 -13.31 -6.35
N ALA A 213 -11.04 -12.45 -7.23
CA ALA A 213 -11.76 -11.88 -8.37
C ALA A 213 -10.83 -11.51 -9.53
N GLY A 214 -11.44 -11.32 -10.71
CA GLY A 214 -10.75 -11.00 -11.96
C GLY A 214 -10.51 -12.24 -12.82
N ASP A 215 -9.93 -12.02 -14.00
CA ASP A 215 -9.66 -13.08 -14.98
C ASP A 215 -8.36 -13.85 -14.66
N ASP A 216 -7.49 -13.28 -13.82
CA ASP A 216 -6.20 -13.86 -13.44
C ASP A 216 -6.31 -14.70 -12.16
N TRP A 217 -5.75 -15.92 -12.18
CA TRP A 217 -5.68 -16.80 -11.01
C TRP A 217 -4.77 -16.26 -9.88
N MET A 218 -3.77 -15.46 -10.23
CA MET A 218 -2.81 -14.86 -9.30
C MET A 218 -2.54 -13.41 -9.68
N ARG A 219 -2.17 -12.58 -8.70
CA ARG A 219 -1.66 -11.22 -8.89
C ARG A 219 -0.24 -11.12 -8.31
N PRO A 220 0.80 -11.61 -9.01
CA PRO A 220 2.15 -11.72 -8.46
C PRO A 220 2.76 -10.41 -7.98
N ALA A 221 2.39 -9.28 -8.61
CA ALA A 221 2.82 -7.95 -8.17
C ALA A 221 2.36 -7.64 -6.73
N LEU A 222 1.15 -8.08 -6.36
CA LEU A 222 0.60 -7.89 -5.03
C LEU A 222 1.30 -8.77 -3.98
N CYS A 223 1.63 -10.02 -4.34
CA CYS A 223 2.49 -10.86 -3.50
C CYS A 223 3.87 -10.23 -3.28
N ALA A 224 4.49 -9.73 -4.34
CA ALA A 224 5.81 -9.10 -4.26
C ALA A 224 5.79 -7.83 -3.39
N GLU A 225 4.72 -7.05 -3.45
CA GLU A 225 4.47 -5.90 -2.58
C GLU A 225 4.37 -6.31 -1.11
N ALA A 226 3.49 -7.28 -0.80
CA ALA A 226 3.32 -7.79 0.57
C ALA A 226 4.63 -8.37 1.14
N MET A 227 5.38 -9.13 0.33
CA MET A 227 6.69 -9.64 0.71
C MET A 227 7.70 -8.52 0.96
N ARG A 228 7.69 -7.44 0.15
CA ARG A 228 8.56 -6.28 0.39
C ARG A 228 8.20 -5.61 1.72
N LEU A 229 6.92 -5.36 1.99
CA LEU A 229 6.46 -4.78 3.25
C LEU A 229 6.83 -5.67 4.44
N GLY A 230 6.64 -6.99 4.34
CA GLY A 230 7.05 -7.94 5.37
C GLY A 230 8.55 -7.83 5.70
N ARG A 231 9.42 -7.79 4.68
CA ARG A 231 10.87 -7.64 4.88
C ARG A 231 11.25 -6.31 5.54
N ILE A 232 10.57 -5.21 5.19
CA ILE A 232 10.77 -3.92 5.83
C ILE A 232 10.39 -4.00 7.32
N VAL A 233 9.25 -4.63 7.64
CA VAL A 233 8.82 -4.84 9.04
C VAL A 233 9.83 -5.70 9.81
N ALA A 234 10.42 -6.74 9.21
CA ALA A 234 11.50 -7.51 9.85
C ALA A 234 12.78 -6.71 10.10
N GLY A 235 13.06 -5.69 9.28
CA GLY A 235 14.14 -4.75 9.54
C GLY A 235 13.86 -3.85 10.75
N LEU A 236 12.61 -3.45 10.95
CA LEU A 236 12.18 -2.60 12.08
C LEU A 236 12.04 -3.37 13.40
N ALA A 237 11.59 -4.62 13.32
CA ALA A 237 11.28 -5.47 14.46
C ALA A 237 12.10 -6.79 14.39
N PRO A 238 13.45 -6.71 14.40
CA PRO A 238 14.30 -7.87 14.16
C PRO A 238 14.22 -8.94 15.25
N GLU A 239 13.76 -8.57 16.46
CA GLU A 239 13.60 -9.44 17.63
C GLU A 239 12.17 -9.98 17.78
N GLU A 240 11.23 -9.58 16.92
CA GLU A 240 9.84 -10.03 16.98
C GLU A 240 9.66 -11.34 16.17
N PRO A 241 9.43 -12.49 16.82
CA PRO A 241 9.46 -13.78 16.13
C PRO A 241 8.35 -13.94 15.09
N GLU A 242 7.15 -13.43 15.35
CA GLU A 242 6.00 -13.56 14.44
C GLU A 242 6.21 -12.83 13.11
N VAL A 243 7.05 -11.80 13.07
CA VAL A 243 7.41 -11.12 11.82
C VAL A 243 8.20 -12.06 10.92
N HIS A 244 9.16 -12.79 11.49
CA HIS A 244 9.95 -13.78 10.76
C HIS A 244 9.10 -14.99 10.39
N GLY A 245 8.17 -15.40 11.24
CA GLY A 245 7.17 -16.43 10.93
C GLY A 245 6.33 -16.06 9.71
N LEU A 246 5.84 -14.82 9.62
CA LEU A 246 5.07 -14.35 8.48
C LEU A 246 5.90 -14.33 7.19
N ILE A 247 7.13 -13.83 7.25
CA ILE A 247 8.04 -13.85 6.09
C ILE A 247 8.31 -15.28 5.65
N ALA A 248 8.55 -16.19 6.59
CA ALA A 248 8.77 -17.60 6.28
C ALA A 248 7.59 -18.18 5.48
N LEU A 249 6.38 -17.99 5.98
CA LEU A 249 5.14 -18.44 5.34
C LEU A 249 5.00 -17.88 3.92
N MET A 250 5.14 -16.56 3.74
CA MET A 250 4.97 -15.91 2.43
C MET A 250 6.06 -16.34 1.44
N GLU A 251 7.33 -16.42 1.85
CA GLU A 251 8.44 -16.83 0.96
C GLU A 251 8.29 -18.28 0.53
N ILE A 252 7.92 -19.20 1.43
CA ILE A 252 7.68 -20.61 1.10
C ILE A 252 6.49 -20.74 0.16
N GLN A 253 5.37 -20.08 0.43
CA GLN A 253 4.20 -20.10 -0.45
C GLN A 253 4.55 -19.53 -1.84
N ALA A 254 5.22 -18.37 -1.88
CA ALA A 254 5.60 -17.68 -3.11
C ALA A 254 6.61 -18.46 -3.95
N SER A 255 7.44 -19.32 -3.33
CA SER A 255 8.38 -20.18 -4.06
C SER A 255 7.71 -21.05 -5.13
N ARG A 256 6.43 -21.39 -4.93
CA ARG A 256 5.65 -22.22 -5.85
C ARG A 256 5.03 -21.44 -7.01
N THR A 257 5.04 -20.11 -6.98
CA THR A 257 4.36 -19.24 -7.96
C THR A 257 4.67 -19.64 -9.41
N PRO A 258 5.92 -19.93 -9.81
CA PRO A 258 6.21 -20.30 -11.19
C PRO A 258 5.59 -21.63 -11.61
N ALA A 259 5.18 -22.51 -10.68
CA ALA A 259 4.61 -23.83 -10.97
C ALA A 259 3.08 -23.88 -10.86
N ARG A 260 2.42 -22.81 -10.40
CA ARG A 260 0.99 -22.80 -10.07
C ARG A 260 0.04 -22.57 -11.24
N ILE A 261 0.56 -22.12 -12.37
CA ILE A 261 -0.20 -21.93 -13.60
C ILE A 261 0.49 -22.65 -14.76
N ASP A 262 -0.31 -23.25 -15.64
CA ASP A 262 0.17 -23.87 -16.86
C ASP A 262 0.36 -22.83 -17.99
N ALA A 263 0.74 -23.31 -19.18
CA ALA A 263 0.93 -22.46 -20.35
C ALA A 263 -0.38 -21.81 -20.86
N HIS A 264 -1.53 -22.29 -20.41
CA HIS A 264 -2.86 -21.78 -20.75
C HIS A 264 -3.44 -20.87 -19.65
N GLY A 265 -2.68 -20.60 -18.58
CA GLY A 265 -3.11 -19.79 -17.45
C GLY A 265 -4.04 -20.52 -16.47
N ALA A 266 -4.21 -21.84 -16.62
CA ALA A 266 -5.05 -22.64 -15.73
C ALA A 266 -4.30 -23.05 -14.45
N PRO A 267 -5.00 -23.18 -13.31
CA PRO A 267 -4.36 -23.56 -12.06
C PRO A 267 -3.86 -25.01 -12.06
N VAL A 268 -2.66 -25.22 -11.51
CA VAL A 268 -2.04 -26.54 -11.32
C VAL A 268 -2.14 -26.95 -9.85
N LEU A 269 -2.74 -28.11 -9.59
CA LEU A 269 -2.89 -28.66 -8.24
C LEU A 269 -1.53 -28.98 -7.63
N LEU A 270 -1.42 -28.88 -6.30
CA LEU A 270 -0.14 -29.02 -5.60
C LEU A 270 0.63 -30.31 -5.92
N MET A 271 -0.08 -31.43 -6.09
CA MET A 271 0.54 -32.73 -6.39
C MET A 271 1.07 -32.82 -7.83
N ASP A 272 0.54 -32.00 -8.73
CA ASP A 272 0.87 -31.97 -10.15
C ASP A 272 1.86 -30.86 -10.50
N GLN A 273 2.24 -30.02 -9.53
CA GLN A 273 3.23 -28.96 -9.72
C GLN A 273 4.61 -29.56 -9.97
N ASP A 274 5.24 -29.12 -11.06
CA ASP A 274 6.65 -29.42 -11.32
C ASP A 274 7.54 -28.71 -10.29
N ARG A 275 8.07 -29.50 -9.36
CA ARG A 275 8.94 -29.02 -8.27
C ARG A 275 10.27 -28.46 -8.75
N SER A 276 10.71 -28.80 -9.97
CA SER A 276 11.92 -28.20 -10.56
C SER A 276 11.73 -26.71 -10.88
N ARG A 277 10.48 -26.24 -11.01
CA ARG A 277 10.13 -24.83 -11.23
C ARG A 277 9.96 -24.04 -9.95
N TRP A 278 10.09 -24.66 -8.77
CA TRP A 278 10.00 -23.92 -7.51
C TRP A 278 11.25 -23.05 -7.33
N ASP A 279 11.07 -21.84 -6.81
CA ASP A 279 12.15 -20.90 -6.61
C ASP A 279 13.02 -21.32 -5.39
N PRO A 280 14.25 -21.81 -5.60
CA PRO A 280 15.08 -22.31 -4.52
C PRO A 280 15.63 -21.19 -3.62
N LEU A 281 15.68 -19.94 -4.11
CA LEU A 281 16.08 -18.79 -3.30
C LEU A 281 14.99 -18.44 -2.29
N LEU A 282 13.73 -18.40 -2.72
CA LEU A 282 12.59 -18.14 -1.83
C LEU A 282 12.46 -19.24 -0.77
N ILE A 283 12.64 -20.52 -1.15
CA ILE A 283 12.68 -21.64 -0.18
C ILE A 283 13.76 -21.41 0.88
N ARG A 284 15.01 -21.12 0.47
CA ARG A 284 16.11 -20.89 1.43
C ARG A 284 15.85 -19.69 2.35
N ARG A 285 15.30 -18.60 1.81
CA ARG A 285 14.94 -17.41 2.60
C ARG A 285 13.85 -17.71 3.59
N GLY A 286 12.80 -18.42 3.17
CA GLY A 286 11.70 -18.83 4.02
C GLY A 286 12.15 -19.72 5.18
N LEU A 287 12.95 -20.75 4.89
CA LEU A 287 13.53 -21.62 5.93
C LEU A 287 14.46 -20.87 6.88
N SER A 288 15.25 -19.90 6.39
CA SER A 288 16.10 -19.07 7.24
C SER A 288 15.28 -18.15 8.16
N ALA A 289 14.17 -17.59 7.66
CA ALA A 289 13.26 -16.79 8.47
C ALA A 289 12.54 -17.66 9.52
N LEU A 290 12.15 -18.88 9.18
CA LEU A 290 11.54 -19.82 10.13
C LEU A 290 12.51 -20.17 11.26
N ALA A 291 13.75 -20.52 10.92
CA ALA A 291 14.79 -20.79 11.91
C ALA A 291 15.07 -19.58 12.82
N ARG A 292 14.95 -18.36 12.29
CA ARG A 292 15.07 -17.13 13.09
C ARG A 292 13.89 -16.95 14.04
N ALA A 293 12.65 -17.20 13.59
CA ALA A 293 11.47 -17.16 14.45
C ALA A 293 11.58 -18.15 15.61
N GLU A 294 12.07 -19.37 15.33
CA GLU A 294 12.31 -20.41 16.34
C GLU A 294 13.41 -20.01 17.33
N ALA A 295 14.54 -19.46 16.85
CA ALA A 295 15.64 -19.02 17.69
C ALA A 295 15.24 -17.89 18.67
N LEU A 296 14.28 -17.05 18.26
CA LEU A 296 13.68 -15.99 19.10
C LEU A 296 12.59 -16.53 20.04
N GLY A 297 12.34 -17.84 20.08
CA GLY A 297 11.38 -18.48 20.98
C GLY A 297 9.93 -18.50 20.48
N GLY A 298 9.67 -18.14 19.22
CA GLY A 298 8.33 -18.06 18.66
C GLY A 298 7.89 -19.26 17.81
N ALA A 299 8.47 -20.44 18.01
CA ALA A 299 8.16 -21.65 17.23
C ALA A 299 6.65 -22.01 17.22
N LEU A 300 5.91 -21.63 18.27
CA LEU A 300 4.46 -21.88 18.40
C LEU A 300 3.59 -20.69 17.99
N GLY A 301 4.19 -19.64 17.41
CA GLY A 301 3.45 -18.49 16.90
C GLY A 301 2.58 -18.86 15.69
N ALA A 302 1.53 -18.06 15.44
CA ALA A 302 0.51 -18.40 14.45
C ALA A 302 1.09 -18.48 13.04
N TYR A 303 1.97 -17.56 12.66
CA TYR A 303 2.61 -17.59 11.35
C TYR A 303 3.78 -18.56 11.28
N ALA A 304 4.55 -18.72 12.37
CA ALA A 304 5.64 -19.70 12.42
C ALA A 304 5.11 -21.13 12.20
N LEU A 305 4.00 -21.49 12.88
CA LEU A 305 3.33 -22.78 12.69
C LEU A 305 2.82 -22.97 11.26
N GLN A 306 2.16 -21.97 10.70
CA GLN A 306 1.70 -22.02 9.31
C GLN A 306 2.87 -22.17 8.33
N GLY A 307 3.97 -21.43 8.56
CA GLY A 307 5.19 -21.50 7.76
C GLY A 307 5.86 -22.86 7.82
N ALA A 308 5.88 -23.51 8.98
CA ALA A 308 6.42 -24.87 9.14
C ALA A 308 5.60 -25.95 8.40
N LEU A 309 4.32 -25.69 8.13
CA LEU A 309 3.42 -26.60 7.40
C LEU A 309 3.39 -26.37 5.88
N ALA A 310 3.82 -25.18 5.42
CA ALA A 310 3.61 -24.69 4.04
C ALA A 310 4.47 -25.39 2.99
#